data_AF-A0A951SJ61-F1
#
_entry.id   AF-A0A951SJ61-F1
#
_cell.length_a   1.000
_cell.length_b   1.000
_cell.length_c   1.000
_cell.angle_alpha   90.00
_cell.angle_beta   90.00
_cell.angle_gamma   90.00
#
_symmetry.space_group_name_H-M   'P 1'
#
loop_
_entity.id
_entity.type
_entity.pdbx_description
1 polymer ?
#
loop_
_entity_poly.entity_id
_entity_poly.type
_entity_poly.pdbx_seq_one_letter_code
_entity_poly.pdbx_strand_id
1 'polypeptide(L)'
;MRRFVFAALACVILSTPAAAADRKEPSPGELLGEAGEKLMRALETMLKAIPQYAAPEINENGDIIIRRIRPDDRPPRKDQPAQPVPTGRDKATQT
;
A
#
# COMPACT_ATOMS: atom_id res chain seq x y z
N MET A 1 12.05 49.55 29.59
CA MET A 1 10.65 49.87 29.21
C MET A 1 10.24 49.07 27.96
N ARG A 2 10.44 47.75 27.99
CA ARG A 2 10.25 46.81 26.86
C ARG A 2 9.52 45.57 27.40
N ARG A 3 8.49 45.82 28.21
CA ARG A 3 7.73 44.82 28.98
C ARG A 3 6.21 45.08 29.01
N PHE A 4 5.71 46.06 28.27
CA PHE A 4 4.27 46.37 28.18
C PHE A 4 3.66 46.22 26.78
N VAL A 5 4.40 45.67 25.82
CA VAL A 5 3.85 45.27 24.50
C VAL A 5 3.36 43.81 24.51
N PHE A 6 3.54 43.08 25.61
CA PHE A 6 3.18 41.66 25.73
C PHE A 6 1.79 41.39 26.36
N ALA A 7 0.94 42.41 26.55
CA ALA A 7 -0.34 42.25 27.23
C ALA A 7 -1.59 42.58 26.39
N ALA A 8 -1.45 42.89 25.10
CA ALA A 8 -2.59 43.32 24.26
C ALA A 8 -2.78 42.55 22.94
N LEU A 9 -2.11 41.40 22.76
CA LEU A 9 -2.42 40.49 21.65
C LEU A 9 -2.44 39.03 22.11
N ALA A 10 -3.03 38.82 23.28
CA ALA A 10 -3.28 37.51 23.87
C ALA A 10 -4.74 37.01 23.66
N CYS A 11 -5.53 37.65 22.78
CA CYS A 11 -6.96 37.35 22.63
C CYS A 11 -7.46 37.33 21.17
N VAL A 12 -6.76 36.63 20.26
CA VAL A 12 -7.31 36.30 18.92
C VAL A 12 -7.11 34.81 18.61
N ILE A 13 -7.50 33.92 19.52
CA ILE A 13 -7.57 32.46 19.26
C ILE A 13 -8.95 31.88 19.61
N LEU A 14 -10.02 32.68 19.61
CA LEU A 14 -11.35 32.20 19.99
C LEU A 14 -12.47 32.77 19.11
N SER A 15 -12.39 32.59 17.79
CA SER A 15 -13.58 32.67 16.94
C SER A 15 -13.39 32.13 15.51
N THR A 16 -12.83 30.93 15.37
CA THR A 16 -13.24 30.11 14.23
C THR A 16 -14.48 29.36 14.67
N PRO A 17 -15.67 29.59 14.07
CA PRO A 17 -16.76 28.65 14.25
C PRO A 17 -16.22 27.33 13.73
N ALA A 18 -16.06 26.36 14.61
CA ALA A 18 -15.93 24.97 14.22
C ALA A 18 -17.15 24.71 13.33
N ALA A 19 -16.94 24.71 12.01
CA ALA A 19 -17.87 24.07 11.12
C ALA A 19 -17.95 22.66 11.69
N ALA A 20 -19.06 22.37 12.37
CA ALA A 20 -19.50 21.04 12.66
C ALA A 20 -19.68 20.40 11.28
N ALA A 21 -18.56 19.92 10.73
CA ALA A 21 -18.58 18.94 9.69
C ALA A 21 -19.48 17.85 10.26
N ASP A 22 -20.60 17.64 9.58
CA ASP A 22 -21.51 16.53 9.79
C ASP A 22 -20.69 15.25 9.66
N ARG A 23 -19.99 14.90 10.75
CA ARG A 23 -19.29 13.63 10.90
C ARG A 23 -20.41 12.67 11.23
N LYS A 24 -21.10 12.24 10.18
CA LYS A 24 -21.97 11.10 10.23
C LYS A 24 -21.11 9.95 10.74
N GLU A 25 -21.26 9.62 12.02
CA GLU A 25 -20.51 8.52 12.59
C GLU A 25 -20.87 7.26 11.81
N PRO A 26 -19.87 6.49 11.35
CA PRO A 26 -20.13 5.27 10.62
C PRO A 26 -20.96 4.36 11.52
N SER A 27 -22.01 3.81 10.94
CA SER A 27 -22.82 2.82 11.63
C SER A 27 -21.95 1.62 12.03
N PRO A 28 -22.30 0.89 13.09
CA PRO A 28 -21.56 -0.31 13.48
C PRO A 28 -21.38 -1.34 12.33
N GLY A 29 -22.34 -1.40 11.40
CA GLY A 29 -22.26 -2.26 10.22
C GLY A 29 -21.21 -1.81 9.21
N GLU A 30 -21.06 -0.50 8.98
CA GLU A 30 -20.03 0.06 8.10
C GLU A 30 -18.62 -0.17 8.66
N LEU A 31 -18.44 -0.01 9.98
CA LEU A 31 -17.18 -0.30 10.66
C LEU A 31 -16.78 -1.79 10.54
N LEU A 32 -17.75 -2.69 10.68
CA LEU A 32 -17.51 -4.13 10.53
C LEU A 32 -17.15 -4.50 9.09
N GLY A 33 -17.83 -3.90 8.10
CA GLY A 33 -17.53 -4.09 6.69
C GLY A 33 -16.11 -3.66 6.33
N GLU A 34 -15.72 -2.45 6.76
CA GLU A 34 -14.36 -1.93 6.52
C GLU A 34 -13.28 -2.79 7.18
N ALA A 35 -13.52 -3.24 8.42
CA ALA A 35 -12.60 -4.15 9.10
C ALA A 35 -12.45 -5.49 8.36
N GLY A 36 -13.56 -6.04 7.86
CA GLY A 36 -13.57 -7.27 7.06
C GLY A 36 -12.77 -7.13 5.76
N GLU A 37 -12.97 -6.04 5.02
CA GLU A 37 -12.19 -5.77 3.80
C GLU A 37 -10.68 -5.66 4.08
N LYS A 38 -10.30 -4.93 5.14
CA LYS A 38 -8.89 -4.79 5.54
C LYS A 38 -8.28 -6.15 5.89
N LEU A 39 -9.01 -6.99 6.60
CA LEU A 39 -8.58 -8.35 6.94
C LEU A 39 -8.33 -9.20 5.68
N MET A 40 -9.26 -9.19 4.72
CA MET A 40 -9.13 -9.96 3.48
C MET A 40 -7.94 -9.50 2.64
N ARG A 41 -7.72 -8.18 2.53
CA ARG A 41 -6.55 -7.61 1.84
C ARG A 41 -5.24 -7.98 2.53
N ALA A 42 -5.22 -7.98 3.86
CA ALA A 42 -4.06 -8.41 4.64
C ALA A 42 -3.76 -9.90 4.41
N LEU A 43 -4.79 -10.75 4.40
CA LEU A 43 -4.67 -12.17 4.09
C LEU A 43 -4.12 -12.40 2.68
N GLU A 44 -4.64 -11.68 1.68
CA GLU A 44 -4.14 -11.76 0.30
C GLU A 44 -2.66 -11.39 0.23
N THR A 45 -2.25 -10.32 0.93
CA THR A 45 -0.86 -9.86 0.98
C THR A 45 0.04 -10.90 1.65
N MET A 46 -0.41 -11.50 2.75
CA MET A 46 0.29 -12.57 3.45
C MET A 46 0.49 -13.78 2.53
N LEU A 47 -0.55 -14.20 1.82
CA LEU A 47 -0.47 -15.33 0.88
C LEU A 47 0.49 -15.05 -0.28
N LYS A 48 0.55 -13.80 -0.77
CA LYS A 48 1.51 -13.38 -1.80
C LYS A 48 2.96 -13.38 -1.32
N ALA A 49 3.20 -13.29 -0.01
CA ALA A 49 4.54 -13.33 0.58
C ALA A 49 5.13 -14.76 0.62
N ILE A 50 4.30 -15.79 0.51
CA ILE A 50 4.76 -17.18 0.52
C ILE A 50 5.63 -17.44 -0.73
N PRO A 51 6.88 -17.89 -0.55
CA PRO A 51 7.76 -18.20 -1.68
C PRO A 51 7.23 -19.40 -2.46
N GLN A 52 7.30 -19.30 -3.78
CA GLN A 52 6.96 -20.39 -4.69
C GLN A 52 8.24 -21.07 -5.17
N TYR A 53 8.18 -22.39 -5.37
CA TYR A 53 9.29 -23.19 -5.85
C TYR A 53 8.96 -23.82 -7.21
N ALA A 54 9.98 -23.96 -8.05
CA ALA A 54 9.89 -24.65 -9.32
C ALA A 54 9.88 -26.18 -9.12
N ALA A 55 9.54 -26.90 -10.20
CA ALA A 55 9.67 -28.35 -10.20
C ALA A 55 11.12 -28.78 -9.90
N PRO A 56 11.32 -29.84 -9.12
CA PRO A 56 12.65 -30.36 -8.81
C PRO A 56 13.33 -30.87 -10.09
N GLU A 57 14.62 -30.60 -10.20
CA GLU A 57 15.47 -31.14 -11.26
C GLU A 57 16.67 -31.86 -10.65
N ILE A 58 17.22 -32.82 -11.40
CA ILE A 58 18.41 -33.57 -11.00
C ILE A 58 19.60 -33.02 -11.79
N ASN A 59 20.68 -32.66 -11.11
CA ASN A 59 21.90 -32.20 -11.77
C ASN A 59 22.77 -33.38 -12.26
N GLU A 60 23.88 -33.08 -12.95
CA GLU A 60 24.81 -34.10 -13.48
C GLU A 60 25.46 -34.96 -12.38
N ASN A 61 25.52 -34.47 -11.14
CA ASN A 61 26.07 -35.17 -9.99
C ASN A 61 25.04 -36.03 -9.26
N GLY A 62 23.75 -35.94 -9.62
CA GLY A 62 22.64 -36.64 -8.96
C GLY A 62 21.99 -35.89 -7.80
N ASP A 63 22.33 -34.63 -7.54
CA ASP A 63 21.66 -33.81 -6.52
C ASP A 63 20.31 -33.30 -7.01
N ILE A 64 19.38 -33.10 -6.08
CA ILE A 64 18.06 -32.51 -6.36
C ILE A 64 18.11 -31.01 -6.10
N ILE A 65 17.83 -30.21 -7.14
CA ILE A 65 17.77 -28.75 -7.06
C ILE A 65 16.31 -28.30 -7.09
N ILE A 66 15.91 -27.53 -6.07
CA ILE A 66 14.59 -26.89 -5.99
C ILE A 66 14.78 -25.37 -5.99
N ARG A 67 14.51 -24.72 -7.13
CA ARG A 67 14.70 -23.26 -7.28
C ARG A 67 13.49 -22.48 -6.78
N ARG A 68 13.73 -21.35 -6.11
CA ARG A 68 12.68 -20.35 -5.81
C ARG A 68 12.31 -19.58 -7.08
N ILE A 69 11.02 -19.50 -7.39
CA ILE A 69 10.51 -18.68 -8.48
C ILE A 69 10.57 -17.20 -8.05
N ARG A 70 11.22 -16.36 -8.85
CA ARG A 70 11.24 -14.92 -8.58
C ARG A 70 9.85 -14.33 -8.86
N PRO A 71 9.40 -13.33 -8.07
CA PRO A 71 8.09 -12.73 -8.27
C PRO A 71 7.81 -12.24 -9.70
N ASP A 72 8.85 -11.76 -10.39
CA ASP A 72 8.80 -11.20 -11.75
C ASP A 72 8.81 -12.26 -12.86
N ASP A 73 9.33 -13.45 -12.56
CA ASP A 73 9.40 -14.59 -13.49
C ASP A 73 8.14 -15.48 -13.39
N ARG A 74 7.14 -15.05 -12.62
CA ARG A 74 5.88 -15.78 -12.50
C ARG A 74 5.12 -15.73 -13.82
N PRO A 75 4.72 -16.87 -14.39
CA PRO A 75 3.84 -16.85 -15.55
C PRO A 75 2.53 -16.12 -15.18
N PRO A 76 1.97 -15.33 -16.09
CA PRO A 76 0.72 -14.63 -15.83
C PRO A 76 -0.35 -15.66 -15.48
N ARG A 77 -1.01 -15.43 -14.35
CA ARG A 77 -2.18 -16.21 -13.95
C ARG A 77 -3.26 -16.04 -15.03
N LYS A 78 -3.85 -17.14 -15.52
CA LYS A 78 -4.88 -17.12 -16.58
C LYS A 78 -6.13 -16.30 -16.19
N ASP A 79 -6.27 -16.03 -14.91
CA ASP A 79 -7.34 -15.31 -14.21
C ASP A 79 -6.97 -13.84 -13.87
N GLN A 80 -5.75 -13.37 -14.17
CA GLN A 80 -5.39 -11.96 -14.00
C GLN A 80 -5.61 -11.17 -15.30
N PRO A 81 -6.32 -10.03 -15.26
CA PRO A 81 -6.31 -9.07 -16.37
C PRO A 81 -4.86 -8.70 -16.67
N ALA A 82 -4.50 -8.68 -17.95
CA ALA A 82 -3.14 -8.34 -18.39
C ALA A 82 -2.73 -7.01 -17.76
N GLN A 83 -1.80 -7.05 -16.79
CA GLN A 83 -1.24 -5.83 -16.25
C GLN A 83 -0.47 -5.14 -17.38
N PRO A 84 -0.66 -3.82 -17.60
CA PRO A 84 0.07 -3.11 -18.63
C PRO A 84 1.57 -3.23 -18.33
N VAL A 85 2.30 -3.85 -19.26
CA VAL A 85 3.76 -3.92 -19.23
C VAL A 85 4.27 -2.48 -19.15
N PRO A 86 5.07 -2.11 -18.14
CA PRO A 86 5.64 -0.77 -18.09
C PRO A 86 6.57 -0.64 -19.30
N THR A 87 6.16 0.16 -20.27
CA THR A 87 6.95 0.45 -21.46
C THR A 87 8.13 1.31 -21.03
N GLY A 88 9.25 0.66 -20.72
CA GLY A 88 10.53 1.34 -20.54
C GLY A 88 11.11 1.74 -21.91
N ARG A 89 11.56 3.00 -22.01
CA ARG A 89 12.06 3.77 -23.18
C ARG A 89 10.90 4.43 -23.93
N ASP A 90 10.79 5.75 -23.99
CA ASP A 90 11.75 6.74 -24.52
C ASP A 90 11.64 8.06 -23.71
N LYS A 91 12.68 8.88 -23.47
CA LYS A 91 13.48 9.59 -24.46
C LYS A 91 14.82 10.00 -23.84
N ALA A 92 15.90 9.70 -24.54
CA ALA A 92 17.08 10.54 -24.55
C ALA A 92 16.73 11.94 -25.08
N THR A 93 17.50 12.94 -24.63
CA THR A 93 17.63 14.30 -25.21
C THR A 93 16.65 15.37 -24.70
N GLN A 94 17.14 16.21 -23.79
CA GLN A 94 17.01 17.68 -23.86
C GLN A 94 18.05 18.27 -22.87
N THR A 95 19.23 18.66 -23.37
CA THR A 95 19.67 20.03 -23.73
C THR A 95 19.77 20.95 -22.52
#